data_AF-A0AAW7WAA3-F1
#
_entry.id   AF-A0AAW7WAA3-F1
#
_cell.length_a   1.000
_cell.length_b   1.000
_cell.length_c   1.000
_cell.angle_alpha   90.00
_cell.angle_beta   90.00
_cell.angle_gamma   90.00
#
_symmetry.space_group_name_H-M   'P 1'
#
loop_
_entity.id
_entity.type
_entity.pdbx_description
1 polymer ?
#
loop_
_entity_poly.entity_id
_entity_poly.type
_entity_poly.pdbx_seq_one_letter_code
_entity_poly.pdbx_strand_id
1 'polypeptide(L)'
;LGEIDDPLGLTKKKAYSAQLSDKAEEFTYTLDYNFNNVAYEFEKNVMLTDPLDYRLEVVESSATGPNGEKWTTRVVSQDDSEGNPQSVVVADVPAKGSNYNYLVLKKAQMTIKVRLKEQYRNNQSSKEFMALLQESNGFGLLNQGNIMWNGDDNQPNQDAHAKTDTKPSTIRRSNPVYVKPPVVTEITKKVNDKEHEDLKAEEELFEYKVTAPWPGIADNFTLTDTVVPELEVQADSLNVKLGGKDNADLKGATTVSGQTVSLTLDKTNLEKITRKVNRRKVKDIQYVELTFKAKIRKGADLSKYKKDGQVKVPNTADVILNDVKQTSNEVTVT
;
A
#
# COMPACT_ATOMS: atom_id res chain seq x y z
N LEU A 1 -9.37 8.59 -5.00
CA LEU A 1 -9.55 9.35 -3.74
C LEU A 1 -9.41 10.86 -4.03
N GLY A 2 -9.87 11.72 -3.11
CA GLY A 2 -10.03 13.18 -3.26
C GLY A 2 -9.94 13.92 -1.91
N GLU A 3 -10.71 14.99 -1.71
CA GLU A 3 -10.74 15.75 -0.44
C GLU A 3 -11.32 14.91 0.72
N ILE A 4 -10.66 14.94 1.87
CA ILE A 4 -11.04 14.20 3.09
C ILE A 4 -10.86 15.08 4.34
N ASP A 5 -11.47 14.68 5.46
CA ASP A 5 -11.03 15.17 6.77
C ASP A 5 -9.62 14.66 7.08
N ASP A 6 -8.81 15.51 7.73
CA ASP A 6 -7.46 15.13 8.15
C ASP A 6 -7.54 14.02 9.21
N PRO A 7 -7.15 12.77 8.87
CA PRO A 7 -7.26 11.63 9.79
C PRO A 7 -6.36 11.75 11.01
N LEU A 8 -5.34 12.62 10.95
CA LEU A 8 -4.38 12.84 12.03
C LEU A 8 -4.62 14.17 12.76
N GLY A 9 -5.52 15.02 12.26
CA GLY A 9 -5.85 16.32 12.86
C GLY A 9 -4.65 17.27 12.96
N LEU A 10 -3.69 17.15 12.04
CA LEU A 10 -2.47 17.98 12.00
C LEU A 10 -2.80 19.44 11.70
N THR A 11 -3.86 19.68 10.94
CA THR A 11 -4.32 21.03 10.64
C THR A 11 -5.84 21.14 10.74
N LYS A 12 -6.35 22.38 10.82
CA LYS A 12 -7.79 22.65 10.68
C LYS A 12 -8.27 22.60 9.23
N LYS A 13 -7.37 22.37 8.27
CA LYS A 13 -7.68 22.30 6.85
C LYS A 13 -8.04 20.88 6.47
N LYS A 14 -8.81 20.74 5.39
CA LYS A 14 -9.05 19.46 4.74
C LYS A 14 -7.75 18.91 4.17
N ALA A 15 -7.67 17.59 4.10
CA ALA A 15 -6.57 16.87 3.48
C ALA A 15 -7.00 16.33 2.11
N TYR A 16 -6.04 15.85 1.34
CA TYR A 16 -6.31 15.15 0.10
C TYR A 16 -5.70 13.76 0.15
N SER A 17 -6.37 12.79 -0.45
CA SER A 17 -5.83 11.44 -0.56
C SER A 17 -5.80 10.97 -2.00
N ALA A 18 -4.74 10.25 -2.36
CA ALA A 18 -4.58 9.53 -3.60
C ALA A 18 -4.35 8.04 -3.31
N GLN A 19 -4.79 7.19 -4.24
CA GLN A 19 -4.50 5.77 -4.22
C GLN A 19 -3.64 5.47 -5.43
N LEU A 20 -2.55 4.76 -5.20
CA LEU A 20 -1.67 4.33 -6.26
C LEU A 20 -2.29 3.14 -7.02
N SER A 21 -2.07 3.08 -8.34
CA SER A 21 -2.58 2.00 -9.18
C SER A 21 -1.62 0.80 -9.26
N ASP A 22 -0.31 1.06 -9.25
CA ASP A 22 0.74 0.05 -9.21
C ASP A 22 1.77 0.34 -8.12
N LYS A 23 2.37 -0.72 -7.55
CA LYS A 23 3.35 -0.60 -6.45
C LYS A 23 4.67 0.04 -6.88
N ALA A 24 5.00 -0.05 -8.17
CA ALA A 24 6.18 0.52 -8.79
C ALA A 24 5.89 1.84 -9.51
N GLU A 25 4.65 2.35 -9.46
CA GLU A 25 4.35 3.60 -10.14
C GLU A 25 5.06 4.79 -9.50
N GLU A 26 5.47 5.72 -10.35
CA GLU A 26 5.95 7.02 -9.94
C GLU A 26 4.75 7.94 -9.74
N PHE A 27 4.75 8.72 -8.67
CA PHE A 27 3.71 9.69 -8.38
C PHE A 27 4.33 11.02 -7.97
N THR A 28 3.51 12.08 -8.03
CA THR A 28 4.00 13.46 -7.92
C THR A 28 3.36 14.19 -6.75
N TYR A 29 4.20 14.75 -5.90
CA TYR A 29 3.81 15.81 -4.97
C TYR A 29 4.00 17.17 -5.62
N THR A 30 3.04 18.06 -5.39
CA THR A 30 3.11 19.46 -5.84
C THR A 30 2.89 20.36 -4.64
N LEU A 31 3.88 21.19 -4.35
CA LEU A 31 3.80 22.24 -3.34
C LEU A 31 3.58 23.58 -4.03
N ASP A 32 2.32 24.00 -4.07
CA ASP A 32 1.93 25.33 -4.52
C ASP A 32 2.02 26.32 -3.35
N TYR A 33 2.83 27.36 -3.51
CA TYR A 33 2.97 28.40 -2.50
C TYR A 33 2.51 29.75 -3.01
N ASN A 34 1.57 30.38 -2.29
CA ASN A 34 1.19 31.78 -2.50
C ASN A 34 1.86 32.63 -1.42
N PHE A 35 2.79 33.48 -1.85
CA PHE A 35 3.59 34.32 -0.96
C PHE A 35 2.75 35.40 -0.27
N ASN A 36 1.65 35.84 -0.88
CA ASN A 36 0.85 36.96 -0.37
C ASN A 36 1.76 38.13 0.04
N ASN A 37 1.64 38.65 1.27
CA ASN A 37 2.49 39.73 1.79
C ASN A 37 3.69 39.22 2.62
N VAL A 38 3.85 37.91 2.83
CA VAL A 38 4.91 37.38 3.71
C VAL A 38 6.31 37.61 3.14
N ALA A 39 6.42 37.86 1.84
CA ALA A 39 7.69 38.16 1.18
C ALA A 39 8.38 39.42 1.74
N TYR A 40 7.65 40.33 2.38
CA TYR A 40 8.23 41.47 3.09
C TYR A 40 8.99 41.08 4.36
N GLU A 41 8.69 39.91 4.93
CA GLU A 41 9.37 39.38 6.12
C GLU A 41 10.66 38.62 5.75
N PHE A 42 10.95 38.43 4.46
CA PHE A 42 12.07 37.62 4.01
C PHE A 42 13.35 38.44 3.90
N GLU A 43 14.38 38.00 4.61
CA GLU A 43 15.71 38.60 4.65
C GLU A 43 16.76 37.68 4.01
N LYS A 44 16.74 36.39 4.33
CA LYS A 44 17.72 35.40 3.87
C LYS A 44 17.16 33.97 3.86
N ASN A 45 17.83 33.07 3.14
CA ASN A 45 17.63 31.62 3.18
C ASN A 45 16.16 31.19 3.06
N VAL A 46 15.46 31.75 2.07
CA VAL A 46 14.07 31.39 1.78
C VAL A 46 14.07 30.09 0.98
N MET A 47 13.33 29.09 1.43
CA MET A 47 13.31 27.78 0.81
C MET A 47 11.92 27.14 0.89
N LEU A 48 11.48 26.54 -0.21
CA LEU A 48 10.41 25.54 -0.18
C LEU A 48 11.05 24.19 0.13
N THR A 49 10.48 23.45 1.07
CA THR A 49 11.05 22.16 1.51
C THR A 49 9.96 21.12 1.60
N ASP A 50 10.25 19.87 1.26
CA ASP A 50 9.35 18.76 1.49
C ASP A 50 10.12 17.57 2.11
N PRO A 51 9.95 17.29 3.41
CA PRO A 51 10.49 16.09 4.05
C PRO A 51 9.63 14.90 3.63
N LEU A 52 10.21 14.01 2.84
CA LEU A 52 9.51 12.84 2.32
C LEU A 52 9.60 11.68 3.32
N ASP A 53 8.56 10.86 3.37
CA ASP A 53 8.60 9.60 4.10
C ASP A 53 9.84 8.76 3.73
N TYR A 54 10.53 8.21 4.74
CA TYR A 54 11.80 7.48 4.55
C TYR A 54 11.69 6.26 3.62
N ARG A 55 10.47 5.80 3.32
CA ARG A 55 10.20 4.67 2.41
C ARG A 55 10.12 5.09 0.94
N LEU A 56 10.15 6.38 0.66
CA LEU A 56 10.15 6.94 -0.68
C LEU A 56 11.58 7.23 -1.16
N GLU A 57 11.77 7.13 -2.47
CA GLU A 57 12.95 7.62 -3.17
C GLU A 57 12.56 8.74 -4.14
N VAL A 58 13.38 9.79 -4.19
CA VAL A 58 13.21 10.90 -5.14
C VAL A 58 13.66 10.44 -6.51
N VAL A 59 12.75 10.52 -7.48
CA VAL A 59 13.06 10.26 -8.89
C VAL A 59 13.51 11.55 -9.57
N GLU A 60 12.76 12.63 -9.35
CA GLU A 60 13.00 13.92 -9.98
C GLU A 60 12.44 15.03 -9.08
N SER A 61 13.08 16.21 -9.10
CA SER A 61 12.52 17.41 -8.48
C SER A 61 12.74 18.61 -9.37
N SER A 62 11.79 19.54 -9.35
CA SER A 62 11.91 20.82 -10.03
C SER A 62 11.13 21.90 -9.28
N ALA A 63 11.50 23.16 -9.47
CA ALA A 63 10.77 24.27 -8.92
C ALA A 63 10.71 25.43 -9.91
N THR A 64 9.59 26.14 -9.91
CA THR A 64 9.34 27.29 -10.78
C THR A 64 8.85 28.49 -9.98
N GLY A 65 9.43 29.64 -10.29
CA GLY A 65 9.03 30.92 -9.73
C GLY A 65 7.83 31.55 -10.46
N PRO A 66 7.42 32.75 -10.03
CA PRO A 66 6.23 33.43 -10.53
C PRO A 66 6.12 33.67 -12.03
N ASN A 67 7.25 33.74 -12.73
CA ASN A 67 7.32 34.04 -14.16
C ASN A 67 7.79 32.82 -14.97
N GLY A 68 7.72 31.62 -14.38
CA GLY A 68 8.19 30.38 -14.99
C GLY A 68 9.72 30.22 -14.95
N GLU A 69 10.45 31.10 -14.24
CA GLU A 69 11.88 30.91 -14.03
C GLU A 69 12.13 29.63 -13.22
N LYS A 70 13.14 28.85 -13.59
CA LYS A 70 13.51 27.64 -12.83
C LYS A 70 14.30 28.03 -11.59
N TRP A 71 13.97 27.42 -10.46
CA TRP A 71 14.76 27.51 -9.22
C TRP A 71 15.54 26.22 -9.02
N THR A 72 16.70 26.34 -8.35
CA THR A 72 17.57 25.20 -8.06
C THR A 72 16.89 24.31 -7.02
N THR A 73 16.82 23.02 -7.31
CA THR A 73 16.41 22.00 -6.33
C THR A 73 17.60 21.16 -5.90
N ARG A 74 17.56 20.67 -4.66
CA ARG A 74 18.53 19.74 -4.10
C ARG A 74 17.84 18.77 -3.15
N VAL A 75 18.46 17.62 -2.94
CA VAL A 75 18.00 16.61 -2.00
C VAL A 75 19.00 16.51 -0.86
N VAL A 76 18.53 16.72 0.36
CA VAL A 76 19.33 16.63 1.59
C VAL A 76 18.88 15.40 2.37
N SER A 77 19.81 14.60 2.88
CA SER A 77 19.50 13.51 3.80
C SER A 77 19.46 14.03 5.23
N GLN A 78 18.43 13.69 5.97
CA GLN A 78 18.33 13.94 7.42
C GLN A 78 17.53 12.81 8.07
N ASP A 79 17.60 12.69 9.39
CA ASP A 79 16.78 11.74 10.12
C ASP A 79 15.38 12.32 10.37
N ASP A 80 14.35 11.47 10.36
CA ASP A 80 13.02 11.82 10.85
C ASP A 80 12.97 11.78 12.39
N SER A 81 11.80 12.05 12.97
CA SER A 81 11.61 12.04 14.43
C SER A 81 11.83 10.67 15.08
N GLU A 82 11.81 9.59 14.30
CA GLU A 82 12.04 8.21 14.75
C GLU A 82 13.48 7.74 14.45
N GLY A 83 14.31 8.58 13.83
CA GLY A 83 15.69 8.26 13.47
C GLY A 83 15.84 7.56 12.12
N ASN A 84 14.80 7.50 11.28
CA ASN A 84 14.93 6.92 9.94
C ASN A 84 15.53 7.94 8.96
N PRO A 85 16.45 7.53 8.07
CA PRO A 85 17.02 8.43 7.08
C PRO A 85 15.99 8.76 5.99
N GLN A 86 15.55 10.02 5.97
CA GLN A 86 14.62 10.58 4.99
C GLN A 86 15.30 11.57 4.05
N SER A 87 14.71 11.71 2.86
CA SER A 87 15.10 12.75 1.90
C SER A 87 14.25 14.00 2.11
N VAL A 88 14.90 15.16 2.22
CA VAL A 88 14.24 16.46 2.14
C VAL A 88 14.57 17.09 0.80
N VAL A 89 13.54 17.30 -0.01
CA VAL A 89 13.69 18.06 -1.24
C VAL A 89 13.59 19.53 -0.89
N VAL A 90 14.57 20.31 -1.34
CA VAL A 90 14.66 21.75 -1.09
C VAL A 90 14.70 22.47 -2.43
N ALA A 91 13.84 23.46 -2.61
CA ALA A 91 13.95 24.46 -3.65
C ALA A 91 14.40 25.78 -3.03
N ASP A 92 15.62 26.22 -3.38
CA ASP A 92 16.18 27.48 -2.89
C ASP A 92 15.53 28.64 -3.65
N VAL A 93 14.85 29.54 -2.92
CA VAL A 93 14.17 30.70 -3.51
C VAL A 93 15.20 31.81 -3.66
N PRO A 94 15.49 32.29 -4.88
CA PRO A 94 16.54 33.29 -5.08
C PRO A 94 16.06 34.69 -4.65
N ALA A 95 16.93 35.45 -3.99
CA ALA A 95 16.73 36.88 -3.85
C ALA A 95 16.94 37.59 -5.21
N LYS A 96 16.25 38.71 -5.44
CA LYS A 96 16.54 39.62 -6.56
C LYS A 96 17.09 40.92 -5.97
N GLY A 97 18.40 41.14 -6.17
CA GLY A 97 19.12 42.18 -5.42
C GLY A 97 19.26 41.75 -3.95
N SER A 98 18.78 42.57 -3.02
CA SER A 98 18.90 42.35 -1.57
C SER A 98 17.58 41.96 -0.90
N ASN A 99 16.53 41.63 -1.65
CA ASN A 99 15.21 41.30 -1.08
C ASN A 99 14.43 40.31 -1.95
N TYR A 100 13.22 39.98 -1.48
CA TYR A 100 12.28 39.04 -2.09
C TYR A 100 10.98 39.69 -2.55
N ASN A 101 10.93 41.02 -2.66
CA ASN A 101 9.70 41.78 -2.93
C ASN A 101 9.02 41.40 -4.26
N TYR A 102 9.78 40.86 -5.22
CA TYR A 102 9.24 40.36 -6.48
C TYR A 102 8.26 39.18 -6.31
N LEU A 103 8.25 38.54 -5.14
CA LEU A 103 7.35 37.44 -4.79
C LEU A 103 6.01 37.91 -4.23
N VAL A 104 5.86 39.19 -3.87
CA VAL A 104 4.65 39.72 -3.24
C VAL A 104 3.43 39.48 -4.12
N LEU A 105 2.39 38.85 -3.54
CA LEU A 105 1.14 38.45 -4.21
C LEU A 105 1.35 37.52 -5.43
N LYS A 106 2.49 36.84 -5.50
CA LYS A 106 2.80 35.86 -6.54
C LYS A 106 2.75 34.44 -5.99
N LYS A 107 2.83 33.48 -6.93
CA LYS A 107 2.88 32.06 -6.64
C LYS A 107 4.18 31.45 -7.16
N ALA A 108 4.60 30.38 -6.52
CA ALA A 108 5.62 29.47 -7.01
C ALA A 108 5.17 28.04 -6.79
N GLN A 109 5.83 27.12 -7.47
CA GLN A 109 5.52 25.71 -7.38
C GLN A 109 6.82 24.90 -7.27
N MET A 110 6.83 23.92 -6.36
CA MET A 110 7.81 22.85 -6.34
C MET A 110 7.11 21.53 -6.68
N THR A 111 7.70 20.76 -7.59
CA THR A 111 7.20 19.46 -8.03
C THR A 111 8.22 18.41 -7.69
N ILE A 112 7.76 17.32 -7.08
CA ILE A 112 8.62 16.21 -6.64
C ILE A 112 8.00 14.92 -7.16
N LYS A 113 8.71 14.25 -8.06
CA LYS A 113 8.37 12.91 -8.50
C LYS A 113 9.09 11.91 -7.62
N VAL A 114 8.33 10.97 -7.06
CA VAL A 114 8.79 9.98 -6.11
C VAL A 114 8.26 8.61 -6.51
N ARG A 115 8.85 7.57 -5.92
CA ARG A 115 8.30 6.21 -5.92
C ARG A 115 8.65 5.51 -4.61
N LEU A 116 7.95 4.42 -4.30
CA LEU A 116 8.33 3.55 -3.18
C LEU A 116 9.70 2.91 -3.44
N LYS A 117 10.58 2.91 -2.43
CA LYS A 117 11.85 2.17 -2.48
C LYS A 117 11.58 0.69 -2.76
N GLU A 118 12.45 0.06 -3.53
CA GLU A 118 12.29 -1.32 -4.02
C GLU A 118 11.93 -2.34 -2.93
N GLN A 119 12.54 -2.24 -1.75
CA GLN A 119 12.27 -3.14 -0.62
C GLN A 119 10.79 -3.13 -0.17
N TYR A 120 10.06 -2.03 -0.37
CA TYR A 120 8.63 -1.93 -0.08
C TYR A 120 7.74 -2.32 -1.27
N ARG A 121 8.33 -2.53 -2.45
CA ARG A 121 7.61 -2.95 -3.67
C ARG A 121 7.67 -4.46 -3.87
N ASN A 122 8.77 -5.09 -3.49
CA ASN A 122 9.02 -6.50 -3.81
C ASN A 122 8.23 -7.46 -2.90
N ASN A 123 7.96 -7.07 -1.65
CA ASN A 123 7.22 -7.90 -0.70
C ASN A 123 6.07 -7.11 -0.07
N GLN A 124 4.93 -7.07 -0.76
CA GLN A 124 3.73 -6.41 -0.23
C GLN A 124 3.09 -7.19 0.91
N SER A 125 3.39 -8.48 1.01
CA SER A 125 3.02 -9.28 2.17
C SER A 125 3.81 -8.88 3.42
N SER A 126 4.94 -8.17 3.30
CA SER A 126 5.84 -7.84 4.42
C SER A 126 5.13 -7.09 5.55
N LYS A 127 5.62 -7.28 6.77
CA LYS A 127 5.10 -6.59 7.95
C LYS A 127 5.20 -5.08 7.79
N GLU A 128 6.29 -4.61 7.19
CA GLU A 128 6.58 -3.21 6.95
C GLU A 128 5.60 -2.59 5.95
N PHE A 129 5.29 -3.30 4.85
CA PHE A 129 4.30 -2.83 3.88
C PHE A 129 2.88 -2.87 4.46
N MET A 130 2.53 -3.93 5.18
CA MET A 130 1.23 -4.01 5.84
C MET A 130 1.06 -2.94 6.91
N ALA A 131 2.11 -2.61 7.67
CA ALA A 131 2.10 -1.49 8.61
C ALA A 131 1.85 -0.16 7.89
N LEU A 132 2.55 0.10 6.78
CA LEU A 132 2.33 1.28 5.93
C LEU A 132 0.86 1.42 5.54
N LEU A 133 0.21 0.34 5.10
CA LEU A 133 -1.20 0.36 4.71
C LEU A 133 -2.17 0.69 5.86
N GLN A 134 -1.74 0.52 7.11
CA GLN A 134 -2.53 0.82 8.31
C GLN A 134 -2.26 2.24 8.87
N GLU A 135 -1.19 2.88 8.43
CA GLU A 135 -0.84 4.23 8.87
C GLU A 135 -1.86 5.28 8.43
N SER A 136 -1.86 6.40 9.14
CA SER A 136 -2.79 7.50 8.90
C SER A 136 -4.26 7.04 8.87
N ASN A 137 -4.64 6.12 9.76
CA ASN A 137 -5.96 5.47 9.78
C ASN A 137 -6.34 4.74 8.48
N GLY A 138 -5.36 4.17 7.78
CA GLY A 138 -5.56 3.43 6.54
C GLY A 138 -5.49 4.25 5.25
N PHE A 139 -5.09 5.53 5.36
CA PHE A 139 -4.82 6.41 4.22
C PHE A 139 -3.37 6.36 3.72
N GLY A 140 -2.48 5.66 4.43
CA GLY A 140 -1.11 5.41 3.99
C GLY A 140 -0.14 6.55 4.31
N LEU A 141 0.77 6.81 3.37
CA LEU A 141 1.90 7.74 3.53
C LEU A 141 1.43 9.18 3.65
N LEU A 142 1.75 9.83 4.75
CA LEU A 142 1.56 11.26 4.95
C LEU A 142 2.66 12.04 4.20
N ASN A 143 2.30 13.16 3.56
CA ASN A 143 3.24 14.15 3.08
C ASN A 143 2.78 15.57 3.43
N GLN A 144 3.73 16.43 3.82
CA GLN A 144 3.45 17.84 4.13
C GLN A 144 4.69 18.72 3.89
N GLY A 145 4.67 19.43 2.77
CA GLY A 145 5.69 20.43 2.45
C GLY A 145 5.60 21.70 3.29
N ASN A 146 6.67 22.50 3.27
CA ASN A 146 6.85 23.71 4.05
C ASN A 146 7.46 24.84 3.21
N ILE A 147 7.25 26.08 3.67
CA ILE A 147 8.12 27.22 3.38
C ILE A 147 8.91 27.54 4.65
N MET A 148 10.19 27.83 4.51
CA MET A 148 11.08 28.26 5.59
C MET A 148 11.82 29.53 5.14
N TRP A 149 12.05 30.47 6.05
CA TRP A 149 12.77 31.71 5.75
C TRP A 149 13.59 32.18 6.96
N ASN A 150 14.54 33.08 6.73
CA ASN A 150 15.39 33.70 7.77
C ASN A 150 16.07 32.68 8.70
N GLY A 151 16.49 31.55 8.12
CA GLY A 151 17.37 30.58 8.75
C GLY A 151 18.79 31.11 8.86
N ASP A 152 19.57 30.59 9.81
CA ASP A 152 20.97 31.00 9.96
C ASP A 152 21.90 30.32 8.96
N ASP A 153 21.48 29.17 8.43
CA ASP A 153 22.14 28.44 7.36
C ASP A 153 21.15 28.06 6.25
N ASN A 154 21.64 27.32 5.26
CA ASN A 154 20.85 26.80 4.14
C ASN A 154 20.34 25.38 4.41
N GLN A 155 20.31 24.91 5.65
CA GLN A 155 19.85 23.56 5.96
C GLN A 155 18.34 23.57 6.22
N PRO A 156 17.59 22.54 5.77
CA PRO A 156 16.14 22.47 5.96
C PRO A 156 15.78 21.99 7.38
N ASN A 157 16.48 22.49 8.41
CA ASN A 157 16.24 22.13 9.80
C ASN A 157 15.00 22.86 10.35
N GLN A 158 13.86 22.16 10.42
CA GLN A 158 12.59 22.75 10.83
C GLN A 158 12.62 23.31 12.26
N ASP A 159 13.38 22.70 13.17
CA ASP A 159 13.44 23.11 14.57
C ASP A 159 14.07 24.49 14.73
N ALA A 160 15.05 24.83 13.87
CA ALA A 160 15.68 26.15 13.85
C ALA A 160 14.72 27.29 13.42
N HIS A 161 13.56 26.93 12.85
CA HIS A 161 12.53 27.88 12.39
C HIS A 161 11.31 27.94 13.31
N ALA A 162 11.26 27.13 14.37
CA ALA A 162 10.18 27.15 15.34
C ALA A 162 10.11 28.49 16.09
N LYS A 163 8.91 28.83 16.60
CA LYS A 163 8.70 30.00 17.44
C LYS A 163 9.44 29.83 18.77
N THR A 164 10.12 30.87 19.22
CA THR A 164 10.68 30.99 20.57
C THR A 164 10.09 32.23 21.27
N ASP A 165 10.50 32.47 22.52
CA ASP A 165 10.09 33.68 23.26
C ASP A 165 10.64 34.97 22.64
N THR A 166 11.75 34.87 21.90
CA THR A 166 12.49 36.01 21.34
C THR A 166 12.41 36.10 19.81
N LYS A 167 11.94 35.05 19.13
CA LYS A 167 11.87 34.97 17.66
C LYS A 167 10.52 34.42 17.20
N PRO A 168 9.83 35.06 16.23
CA PRO A 168 8.63 34.50 15.63
C PRO A 168 8.93 33.22 14.84
N SER A 169 7.91 32.39 14.60
CA SER A 169 8.04 31.24 13.69
C SER A 169 8.38 31.72 12.29
N THR A 170 9.36 31.07 11.67
CA THR A 170 9.79 31.34 10.29
C THR A 170 9.63 30.11 9.39
N ILE A 171 8.69 29.25 9.76
CA ILE A 171 8.21 28.10 9.00
C ILE A 171 6.69 28.12 8.91
N ARG A 172 6.15 27.72 7.75
CA ARG A 172 4.71 27.42 7.57
C ARG A 172 4.54 26.12 6.81
N ARG A 173 3.60 25.30 7.26
CA ARG A 173 3.29 23.98 6.68
C ARG A 173 2.11 24.07 5.71
N SER A 174 2.14 23.22 4.68
CA SER A 174 1.03 23.01 3.75
C SER A 174 -0.11 22.21 4.40
N ASN A 175 -1.21 21.98 3.67
CA ASN A 175 -2.18 20.96 4.09
C ASN A 175 -1.54 19.57 3.96
N PRO A 176 -1.93 18.61 4.81
CA PRO A 176 -1.46 17.24 4.65
C PRO A 176 -2.09 16.61 3.41
N VAL A 177 -1.33 15.72 2.78
CA VAL A 177 -1.83 14.81 1.74
C VAL A 177 -1.42 13.39 2.07
N TYR A 178 -2.23 12.42 1.62
CA TYR A 178 -2.04 11.01 1.92
C TYR A 178 -1.99 10.19 0.65
N VAL A 179 -1.01 9.29 0.55
CA VAL A 179 -0.86 8.40 -0.59
C VAL A 179 -0.91 6.96 -0.10
N LYS A 180 -1.92 6.23 -0.58
CA LYS A 180 -2.10 4.82 -0.26
C LYS A 180 -1.55 3.96 -1.40
N PRO A 181 -0.52 3.13 -1.17
CA PRO A 181 -0.08 2.13 -2.14
C PRO A 181 -1.19 1.15 -2.51
N PRO A 182 -1.15 0.51 -3.70
CA PRO A 182 -2.15 -0.50 -4.03
C PRO A 182 -1.97 -1.70 -3.10
N VAL A 183 -3.09 -2.28 -2.68
CA VAL A 183 -3.08 -3.55 -1.96
C VAL A 183 -3.24 -4.65 -2.98
N VAL A 184 -2.13 -5.18 -3.50
CA VAL A 184 -2.14 -6.43 -4.26
C VAL A 184 -1.80 -7.55 -3.28
N THR A 185 -2.56 -8.63 -3.35
CA THR A 185 -2.33 -9.80 -2.51
C THR A 185 -1.78 -10.94 -3.33
N GLU A 186 -0.90 -11.72 -2.72
CA GLU A 186 -0.35 -12.94 -3.32
C GLU A 186 -1.29 -14.11 -3.03
N ILE A 187 -1.35 -15.09 -3.94
CA ILE A 187 -2.12 -16.32 -3.77
C ILE A 187 -1.29 -17.52 -4.21
N THR A 188 -1.27 -18.56 -3.37
CA THR A 188 -0.61 -19.83 -3.66
C THR A 188 -1.58 -20.98 -3.48
N LYS A 189 -1.36 -22.07 -4.22
CA LYS A 189 -2.18 -23.26 -4.16
C LYS A 189 -1.32 -24.52 -4.08
N LYS A 190 -1.80 -25.48 -3.30
CA LYS A 190 -1.19 -26.81 -3.13
C LYS A 190 -2.27 -27.89 -3.18
N VAL A 191 -1.87 -29.09 -3.59
CA VAL A 191 -2.63 -30.33 -3.44
C VAL A 191 -1.83 -31.30 -2.58
N ASN A 192 -2.40 -31.77 -1.47
CA ASN A 192 -1.69 -32.59 -0.47
C ASN A 192 -0.30 -32.02 -0.11
N ASP A 193 -0.22 -30.68 0.05
CA ASP A 193 1.00 -29.90 0.31
C ASP A 193 2.08 -29.92 -0.79
N LYS A 194 1.74 -30.34 -2.01
CA LYS A 194 2.60 -30.39 -3.20
C LYS A 194 1.99 -29.61 -4.39
N GLU A 195 2.75 -29.48 -5.47
CA GLU A 195 2.26 -28.96 -6.76
C GLU A 195 1.59 -30.04 -7.61
N HIS A 196 1.98 -31.31 -7.40
CA HIS A 196 1.42 -32.48 -8.07
C HIS A 196 1.19 -33.61 -7.06
N GLU A 197 0.07 -34.32 -7.22
CA GLU A 197 -0.22 -35.52 -6.44
C GLU A 197 -0.63 -36.69 -7.35
N ASP A 198 0.08 -37.81 -7.21
CA ASP A 198 -0.30 -39.09 -7.83
C ASP A 198 -1.24 -39.85 -6.88
N LEU A 199 -2.47 -40.08 -7.31
CA LEU A 199 -3.47 -40.80 -6.52
C LEU A 199 -3.22 -42.31 -6.59
N LYS A 200 -3.46 -43.01 -5.48
CA LYS A 200 -3.33 -44.47 -5.37
C LYS A 200 -4.60 -45.18 -5.83
N ALA A 201 -5.74 -44.49 -5.83
CA ALA A 201 -7.03 -45.00 -6.25
C ALA A 201 -7.88 -43.91 -6.92
N GLU A 202 -8.76 -44.32 -7.85
CA GLU A 202 -9.61 -43.40 -8.64
C GLU A 202 -10.50 -42.52 -7.77
N GLU A 203 -11.01 -43.04 -6.65
CA GLU A 203 -11.88 -42.29 -5.73
C GLU A 203 -11.14 -41.74 -4.50
N GLU A 204 -9.80 -41.72 -4.50
CA GLU A 204 -9.02 -41.17 -3.39
C GLU A 204 -9.32 -39.68 -3.19
N LEU A 205 -9.57 -39.32 -1.93
CA LEU A 205 -9.75 -37.92 -1.54
C LEU A 205 -8.38 -37.25 -1.43
N PHE A 206 -8.24 -36.12 -2.12
CA PHE A 206 -7.10 -35.22 -1.99
C PHE A 206 -7.57 -33.86 -1.50
N GLU A 207 -6.68 -33.14 -0.82
CA GLU A 207 -6.97 -31.82 -0.22
C GLU A 207 -6.29 -30.71 -1.02
N TYR A 208 -7.08 -29.75 -1.48
CA TYR A 208 -6.56 -28.47 -1.95
C TYR A 208 -6.39 -27.51 -0.78
N LYS A 209 -5.30 -26.75 -0.82
CA LYS A 209 -4.99 -25.67 0.13
C LYS A 209 -4.66 -24.41 -0.66
N VAL A 210 -5.46 -23.38 -0.48
CA VAL A 210 -5.27 -22.05 -1.06
C VAL A 210 -4.85 -21.10 0.06
N THR A 211 -3.75 -20.40 -0.13
CA THR A 211 -3.16 -19.52 0.90
C THR A 211 -2.96 -18.11 0.33
N ALA A 212 -3.41 -17.11 1.08
CA ALA A 212 -3.19 -15.69 0.77
C ALA A 212 -2.89 -14.90 2.06
N PRO A 213 -2.04 -13.86 2.02
CA PRO A 213 -1.84 -12.95 3.14
C PRO A 213 -3.16 -12.29 3.60
N TRP A 214 -3.31 -12.10 4.91
CA TRP A 214 -4.43 -11.33 5.46
C TRP A 214 -4.32 -9.86 5.02
N PRO A 215 -5.33 -9.31 4.31
CA PRO A 215 -5.21 -7.99 3.69
C PRO A 215 -5.32 -6.82 4.68
N GLY A 216 -5.70 -7.06 5.94
CA GLY A 216 -5.93 -5.99 6.91
C GLY A 216 -7.20 -5.19 6.60
N ILE A 217 -7.06 -3.87 6.43
CA ILE A 217 -8.18 -2.98 6.08
C ILE A 217 -8.30 -2.91 4.56
N ALA A 218 -9.42 -3.40 4.05
CA ALA A 218 -9.79 -3.41 2.64
C ALA A 218 -11.31 -3.25 2.49
N ASP A 219 -11.77 -2.94 1.28
CA ASP A 219 -13.18 -2.79 0.94
C ASP A 219 -13.83 -4.14 0.61
N ASN A 220 -13.10 -5.04 -0.06
CA ASN A 220 -13.52 -6.41 -0.31
C ASN A 220 -12.33 -7.39 -0.34
N PHE A 221 -12.58 -8.63 0.05
CA PHE A 221 -11.64 -9.75 -0.11
C PHE A 221 -12.41 -11.02 -0.44
N THR A 222 -12.10 -11.64 -1.58
CA THR A 222 -12.72 -12.89 -2.02
C THR A 222 -11.66 -13.89 -2.41
N LEU A 223 -11.71 -15.10 -1.85
CA LEU A 223 -11.02 -16.28 -2.38
C LEU A 223 -12.04 -17.17 -3.07
N THR A 224 -11.72 -17.68 -4.26
CA THR A 224 -12.61 -18.57 -5.02
C THR A 224 -11.80 -19.65 -5.71
N ASP A 225 -12.33 -20.88 -5.70
CA ASP A 225 -11.71 -22.03 -6.33
C ASP A 225 -12.81 -22.89 -6.96
N THR A 226 -12.72 -23.09 -8.28
CA THR A 226 -13.67 -23.90 -9.04
C THR A 226 -12.92 -25.09 -9.63
N VAL A 227 -13.24 -26.29 -9.16
CA VAL A 227 -12.66 -27.51 -9.74
C VAL A 227 -13.31 -27.85 -11.08
N VAL A 228 -12.56 -28.52 -11.95
CA VAL A 228 -13.05 -29.00 -13.24
C VAL A 228 -14.21 -30.01 -13.10
N PRO A 229 -15.10 -30.16 -14.10
CA PRO A 229 -16.27 -31.06 -14.04
C PRO A 229 -16.00 -32.51 -13.66
N GLU A 230 -14.81 -33.01 -13.97
CA GLU A 230 -14.37 -34.38 -13.68
C GLU A 230 -14.03 -34.60 -12.20
N LEU A 231 -13.91 -33.55 -11.41
CA LEU A 231 -13.69 -33.63 -9.98
C LEU A 231 -15.00 -33.40 -9.20
N GLU A 232 -15.05 -33.86 -7.95
CA GLU A 232 -16.19 -33.66 -7.06
C GLU A 232 -15.75 -33.08 -5.72
N VAL A 233 -16.17 -31.85 -5.43
CA VAL A 233 -15.94 -31.19 -4.14
C VAL A 233 -16.71 -31.90 -3.03
N GLN A 234 -16.03 -32.19 -1.93
CA GLN A 234 -16.66 -32.68 -0.71
C GLN A 234 -17.08 -31.49 0.15
N ALA A 235 -18.34 -31.06 0.07
CA ALA A 235 -18.81 -29.82 0.68
C ALA A 235 -18.50 -29.71 2.19
N ASP A 236 -18.65 -30.81 2.93
CA ASP A 236 -18.44 -30.85 4.39
C ASP A 236 -16.95 -30.72 4.81
N SER A 237 -16.03 -30.77 3.85
CA SER A 237 -14.59 -30.65 4.09
C SER A 237 -14.07 -29.22 4.04
N LEU A 238 -14.89 -28.24 3.59
CA LEU A 238 -14.46 -26.86 3.50
C LEU A 238 -14.11 -26.31 4.89
N ASN A 239 -12.89 -25.82 5.02
CA ASN A 239 -12.40 -25.16 6.21
C ASN A 239 -11.60 -23.90 5.86
N VAL A 240 -11.55 -22.96 6.81
CA VAL A 240 -10.79 -21.74 6.68
C VAL A 240 -10.09 -21.39 7.98
N LYS A 241 -8.81 -21.03 7.88
CA LYS A 241 -7.96 -20.62 9.01
C LYS A 241 -7.38 -19.24 8.79
N LEU A 242 -7.08 -18.56 9.89
CA LEU A 242 -6.33 -17.30 9.93
C LEU A 242 -5.13 -17.46 10.86
N GLY A 243 -3.92 -17.37 10.30
CA GLY A 243 -2.68 -17.59 11.05
C GLY A 243 -2.63 -18.98 11.68
N GLY A 244 -3.03 -20.00 10.92
CA GLY A 244 -3.06 -21.40 11.37
C GLY A 244 -4.15 -21.75 12.39
N LYS A 245 -5.04 -20.81 12.75
CA LYS A 245 -6.13 -21.03 13.72
C LYS A 245 -7.48 -20.96 13.04
N ASP A 246 -8.40 -21.84 13.43
CA ASP A 246 -9.78 -21.77 12.96
C ASP A 246 -10.41 -20.44 13.39
N ASN A 247 -11.24 -19.87 12.50
CA ASN A 247 -11.89 -18.59 12.73
C ASN A 247 -13.38 -18.69 12.35
N ALA A 248 -14.25 -18.62 13.35
CA ALA A 248 -15.69 -18.73 13.15
C ALA A 248 -16.27 -17.60 12.28
N ASP A 249 -15.70 -16.39 12.36
CA ASP A 249 -16.15 -15.27 11.51
C ASP A 249 -15.81 -15.53 10.05
N LEU A 250 -14.64 -16.12 9.76
CA LEU A 250 -14.29 -16.53 8.39
C LEU A 250 -15.15 -17.69 7.92
N LYS A 251 -15.35 -18.71 8.76
CA LYS A 251 -16.14 -19.89 8.41
C LYS A 251 -17.58 -19.53 8.05
N GLY A 252 -18.19 -18.59 8.78
CA GLY A 252 -19.53 -18.07 8.47
C GLY A 252 -19.64 -17.32 7.15
N ALA A 253 -18.51 -16.91 6.56
CA ALA A 253 -18.42 -16.22 5.27
C ALA A 253 -17.96 -17.14 4.12
N THR A 254 -17.86 -18.44 4.37
CA THR A 254 -17.53 -19.43 3.34
C THR A 254 -18.79 -20.05 2.72
N THR A 255 -18.70 -20.40 1.44
CA THR A 255 -19.79 -21.04 0.71
C THR A 255 -19.28 -22.12 -0.23
N VAL A 256 -20.10 -23.16 -0.44
CA VAL A 256 -19.91 -24.16 -1.50
C VAL A 256 -21.11 -24.06 -2.43
N SER A 257 -20.87 -23.80 -3.71
CA SER A 257 -21.90 -23.74 -4.76
C SER A 257 -21.49 -24.63 -5.93
N GLY A 258 -22.07 -25.83 -6.00
CA GLY A 258 -21.67 -26.86 -6.97
C GLY A 258 -20.21 -27.26 -6.78
N GLN A 259 -19.37 -26.96 -7.77
CA GLN A 259 -17.93 -27.25 -7.76
C GLN A 259 -17.05 -26.08 -7.33
N THR A 260 -17.68 -24.99 -6.90
CA THR A 260 -16.99 -23.78 -6.49
C THR A 260 -17.03 -23.65 -4.98
N VAL A 261 -15.88 -23.46 -4.37
CA VAL A 261 -15.76 -23.02 -2.98
C VAL A 261 -15.31 -21.57 -2.95
N SER A 262 -15.78 -20.82 -1.96
CA SER A 262 -15.37 -19.43 -1.80
C SER A 262 -15.39 -18.95 -0.36
N LEU A 263 -14.62 -17.90 -0.10
CA LEU A 263 -14.66 -17.07 1.09
C LEU A 263 -14.85 -15.64 0.61
N THR A 264 -15.91 -14.95 1.06
CA THR A 264 -16.18 -13.56 0.66
C THR A 264 -16.34 -12.67 1.88
N LEU A 265 -15.50 -11.65 2.00
CA LEU A 265 -15.49 -10.70 3.09
C LEU A 265 -15.74 -9.30 2.56
N ASP A 266 -16.76 -8.64 3.10
CA ASP A 266 -16.97 -7.21 2.90
C ASP A 266 -16.14 -6.38 3.90
N LYS A 267 -16.19 -5.06 3.72
CA LYS A 267 -15.54 -4.08 4.60
C LYS A 267 -15.87 -4.30 6.08
N THR A 268 -17.12 -4.60 6.41
CA THR A 268 -17.56 -4.80 7.81
C THR A 268 -16.86 -6.01 8.43
N ASN A 269 -16.82 -7.12 7.71
CA ASN A 269 -16.16 -8.35 8.14
C ASN A 269 -14.65 -8.14 8.28
N LEU A 270 -14.03 -7.48 7.29
CA LEU A 270 -12.61 -7.16 7.28
C LEU A 270 -12.22 -6.30 8.47
N GLU A 271 -12.94 -5.21 8.74
CA GLU A 271 -12.66 -4.36 9.89
C GLU A 271 -12.82 -5.11 11.22
N LYS A 272 -13.88 -5.91 11.37
CA LYS A 272 -14.13 -6.71 12.58
C LYS A 272 -12.99 -7.69 12.85
N ILE A 273 -12.55 -8.42 11.82
CA ILE A 273 -11.49 -9.42 11.95
C ILE A 273 -10.13 -8.73 12.15
N THR A 274 -9.84 -7.65 11.41
CA THR A 274 -8.60 -6.88 11.55
C THR A 274 -8.43 -6.29 12.95
N ARG A 275 -9.50 -5.77 13.57
CA ARG A 275 -9.47 -5.35 14.98
C ARG A 275 -9.07 -6.51 15.91
N LYS A 276 -9.54 -7.74 15.65
CA LYS A 276 -9.16 -8.93 16.45
C LYS A 276 -7.71 -9.36 16.20
N VAL A 277 -7.24 -9.29 14.96
CA VAL A 277 -5.84 -9.59 14.58
C VAL A 277 -4.89 -8.62 15.27
N ASN A 278 -5.15 -7.31 15.18
CA ASN A 278 -4.31 -6.27 15.76
C ASN A 278 -4.23 -6.37 17.29
N ARG A 279 -5.32 -6.73 17.97
CA ARG A 279 -5.33 -6.95 19.44
C ARG A 279 -4.40 -8.08 19.89
N ARG A 280 -4.15 -9.07 19.04
CA ARG A 280 -3.29 -10.21 19.38
C ARG A 280 -1.79 -9.87 19.34
N LYS A 281 -1.41 -8.67 18.86
CA LYS A 281 -0.01 -8.20 18.74
C LYS A 281 0.92 -9.22 18.08
N VAL A 282 0.41 -9.99 17.11
CA VAL A 282 1.23 -10.98 16.41
C VAL A 282 2.24 -10.23 15.54
N LYS A 283 3.53 -10.56 15.68
CA LYS A 283 4.60 -9.89 14.94
C LYS A 283 4.67 -10.32 13.48
N ASP A 284 4.17 -11.51 13.16
CA ASP A 284 4.22 -12.12 11.83
C ASP A 284 2.92 -11.94 11.05
N ILE A 285 3.06 -11.88 9.74
CA ILE A 285 1.98 -11.79 8.76
C ILE A 285 1.02 -12.96 9.00
N GLN A 286 -0.26 -12.64 9.14
CA GLN A 286 -1.29 -13.66 9.21
C GLN A 286 -1.66 -14.09 7.80
N TYR A 287 -1.91 -15.38 7.61
CA TYR A 287 -2.36 -15.93 6.34
C TYR A 287 -3.78 -16.47 6.46
N VAL A 288 -4.60 -16.21 5.45
CA VAL A 288 -5.85 -16.91 5.21
C VAL A 288 -5.49 -18.22 4.51
N GLU A 289 -5.94 -19.34 5.08
CA GLU A 289 -5.80 -20.66 4.47
C GLU A 289 -7.20 -21.22 4.26
N LEU A 290 -7.60 -21.41 3.01
CA LEU A 290 -8.83 -22.08 2.61
C LEU A 290 -8.48 -23.50 2.16
N THR A 291 -9.09 -24.50 2.79
CA THR A 291 -8.84 -25.92 2.50
C THR A 291 -10.13 -26.64 2.18
N PHE A 292 -10.12 -27.51 1.19
CA PHE A 292 -11.26 -28.38 0.88
C PHE A 292 -10.77 -29.64 0.17
N LYS A 293 -11.52 -30.72 0.31
CA LYS A 293 -11.24 -32.00 -0.32
C LYS A 293 -12.06 -32.17 -1.60
N ALA A 294 -11.46 -32.86 -2.56
CA ALA A 294 -12.11 -33.32 -3.77
C ALA A 294 -11.68 -34.75 -4.09
N LYS A 295 -12.38 -35.39 -5.02
CA LYS A 295 -12.00 -36.66 -5.66
C LYS A 295 -12.28 -36.60 -7.15
N ILE A 296 -11.70 -37.52 -7.92
CA ILE A 296 -12.10 -37.73 -9.31
C ILE A 296 -13.47 -38.43 -9.30
N ARG A 297 -14.39 -37.97 -10.16
CA ARG A 297 -15.69 -38.63 -10.33
C ARG A 297 -15.47 -40.00 -10.96
N LYS A 298 -16.16 -41.00 -10.43
CA LYS A 298 -16.12 -42.36 -10.96
C LYS A 298 -16.45 -42.38 -12.45
N GLY A 299 -15.57 -42.96 -13.27
CA GLY A 299 -15.75 -43.08 -14.71
C GLY A 299 -15.63 -41.75 -15.48
N ALA A 300 -15.06 -40.71 -14.87
CA ALA A 300 -14.76 -39.47 -15.58
C ALA A 300 -13.77 -39.70 -16.72
N ASP A 301 -14.02 -39.07 -17.88
CA ASP A 301 -13.07 -39.10 -18.99
C ASP A 301 -11.97 -38.04 -18.78
N LEU A 302 -10.77 -38.51 -18.45
CA LEU A 302 -9.60 -37.66 -18.24
C LEU A 302 -8.71 -37.53 -19.49
N SER A 303 -9.12 -38.09 -20.63
CA SER A 303 -8.31 -38.15 -21.85
C SER A 303 -7.82 -36.76 -22.32
N LYS A 304 -8.65 -35.72 -22.14
CA LYS A 304 -8.33 -34.32 -22.46
C LYS A 304 -7.21 -33.72 -21.59
N TYR A 305 -6.87 -34.35 -20.47
CA TYR A 305 -5.83 -33.90 -19.54
C TYR A 305 -4.50 -34.63 -19.72
N LYS A 306 -4.37 -35.50 -20.74
CA LYS A 306 -3.10 -36.15 -21.04
C LYS A 306 -2.11 -35.15 -21.61
N LYS A 307 -1.01 -34.92 -20.90
CA LYS A 307 0.16 -34.16 -21.34
C LYS A 307 1.38 -35.07 -21.22
N ASP A 308 2.17 -35.18 -22.29
CA ASP A 308 3.38 -36.01 -22.33
C ASP A 308 3.18 -37.48 -21.89
N GLY A 309 2.00 -38.04 -22.20
CA GLY A 309 1.65 -39.43 -21.87
C GLY A 309 1.12 -39.66 -20.45
N GLN A 310 1.11 -38.63 -19.58
CA GLN A 310 0.56 -38.70 -18.22
C GLN A 310 -0.71 -37.84 -18.12
N VAL A 311 -1.73 -38.35 -17.44
CA VAL A 311 -2.92 -37.54 -17.09
C VAL A 311 -2.50 -36.50 -16.05
N LYS A 312 -2.84 -35.23 -16.24
CA LYS A 312 -2.62 -34.17 -15.25
C LYS A 312 -3.84 -33.28 -15.18
N VAL A 313 -4.76 -33.58 -14.26
CA VAL A 313 -5.98 -32.82 -14.06
C VAL A 313 -5.65 -31.51 -13.33
N PRO A 314 -5.76 -30.33 -13.98
CA PRO A 314 -5.29 -29.08 -13.43
C PRO A 314 -6.31 -28.44 -12.49
N ASN A 315 -5.83 -27.60 -11.58
CA ASN A 315 -6.65 -26.72 -10.77
C ASN A 315 -5.90 -25.43 -10.37
N THR A 316 -6.58 -24.29 -10.41
CA THR A 316 -6.09 -22.96 -9.98
C THR A 316 -7.11 -22.31 -9.05
N ALA A 317 -6.70 -21.32 -8.27
CA ALA A 317 -7.61 -20.54 -7.43
C ALA A 317 -7.40 -19.05 -7.69
N ASP A 318 -8.42 -18.25 -7.38
CA ASP A 318 -8.43 -16.82 -7.58
C ASP A 318 -8.59 -16.09 -6.24
N VAL A 319 -7.91 -14.96 -6.11
CA VAL A 319 -8.16 -13.97 -5.06
C VAL A 319 -8.54 -12.64 -5.70
N ILE A 320 -9.51 -11.96 -5.11
CA ILE A 320 -9.88 -10.58 -5.46
C ILE A 320 -9.74 -9.75 -4.20
N LEU A 321 -8.98 -8.66 -4.28
CA LEU A 321 -8.78 -7.70 -3.19
C LEU A 321 -8.96 -6.29 -3.72
N ASN A 322 -9.94 -5.56 -3.18
CA ASN A 322 -10.33 -4.23 -3.68
C ASN A 322 -10.46 -4.21 -5.22
N ASP A 323 -11.17 -5.20 -5.75
CA ASP A 323 -11.43 -5.38 -7.19
C ASP A 323 -10.19 -5.75 -8.04
N VAL A 324 -9.02 -5.97 -7.43
CA VAL A 324 -7.82 -6.47 -8.11
C VAL A 324 -7.77 -7.99 -8.01
N LYS A 325 -7.86 -8.67 -9.17
CA LYS A 325 -7.79 -10.13 -9.27
C LYS A 325 -6.35 -10.63 -9.42
N GLN A 326 -6.01 -11.71 -8.72
CA GLN A 326 -4.80 -12.52 -8.91
C GLN A 326 -5.16 -14.00 -8.96
N THR A 327 -4.41 -14.79 -9.73
CA THR A 327 -4.61 -16.24 -9.89
C THR A 327 -3.40 -16.99 -9.36
N SER A 328 -3.62 -18.12 -8.68
CA SER A 328 -2.58 -18.95 -8.11
C SER A 328 -1.73 -19.66 -9.17
N ASN A 329 -0.64 -20.28 -8.73
CA ASN A 329 -0.01 -21.35 -9.48
C ASN A 329 -1.02 -22.49 -9.78
N GLU A 330 -0.81 -23.20 -10.90
CA GLU A 330 -1.55 -24.42 -11.24
C GLU A 330 -1.01 -25.59 -10.40
N VAL A 331 -1.92 -26.39 -9.87
CA VAL A 331 -1.62 -27.69 -9.27
C VAL A 331 -2.32 -28.79 -10.03
N THR A 332 -1.81 -30.03 -9.95
CA THR A 332 -2.34 -31.14 -10.74
C THR A 332 -2.49 -32.42 -9.93
N VAL A 333 -3.47 -33.24 -10.30
CA VAL A 333 -3.61 -34.63 -9.80
C VAL A 333 -3.60 -35.62 -10.95
N THR A 334 -3.07 -36.83 -10.71
CA THR A 334 -3.08 -37.96 -11.65
C THR A 334 -3.93 -39.10 -11.13
#